data_AF-A0ABD6WK69-F1
#
_entry.id   AF-A0ABD6WK69-F1
#
_cell.length_a   1.000
_cell.length_b   1.000
_cell.length_c   1.000
_cell.angle_alpha   90.00
_cell.angle_beta   90.00
_cell.angle_gamma   90.00
#
_symmetry.space_group_name_H-M   'P 1'
#
loop_
_entity.id
_entity.type
_entity.pdbx_description
1 polymer ?
#
loop_
_entity_poly.entity_id
_entity_poly.type
_entity_poly.pdbx_seq_one_letter_code
_entity_poly.pdbx_strand_id
1 'polypeptide(L)'
;MTDDDPLAGGDVQEAAGLLAAVDGDSDTAAASLLGAFDVDTIAAREVADIITGIIAGMTKEALERALTPERVELIQARAEAAVQRSFEEDSAPTLVYGSADEWLRKYWRYTYRRRVSAKGQGTGRWRADWWTIDEAVQRIEALWRSWEASRLDAGLGISAWWINHAEPHMAALLSTEGPFTGATDENLPGEPLPYESPPDGMFDPDNQP
;
A
#
# COMPACT_ATOMS: atom_id res chain seq x y z
N MET A 1 0.61 22.41 -77.51
CA MET A 1 0.49 21.04 -78.02
C MET A 1 -0.83 20.54 -77.46
N THR A 2 -1.79 20.43 -78.36
CA THR A 2 -3.23 20.23 -78.19
C THR A 2 -3.61 18.81 -77.77
N ASP A 3 -4.90 18.69 -77.45
CA ASP A 3 -5.74 17.50 -77.24
C ASP A 3 -6.01 17.25 -75.75
N ASP A 4 -7.07 17.82 -75.14
CA ASP A 4 -8.52 17.85 -75.46
C ASP A 4 -9.24 16.53 -75.12
N ASP A 5 -10.38 16.73 -74.46
CA ASP A 5 -11.33 15.86 -73.73
C ASP A 5 -12.09 14.92 -74.74
N PRO A 6 -13.26 14.26 -74.52
CA PRO A 6 -14.18 14.24 -73.38
C PRO A 6 -14.98 12.93 -73.12
N LEU A 7 -15.94 13.06 -72.19
CA LEU A 7 -17.28 12.43 -72.10
C LEU A 7 -17.45 11.44 -70.93
N ALA A 8 -18.47 11.50 -70.07
CA ALA A 8 -19.60 12.39 -69.76
C ALA A 8 -20.27 11.71 -68.53
N GLY A 9 -20.70 12.38 -67.47
CA GLY A 9 -21.91 13.21 -67.39
C GLY A 9 -23.00 12.49 -66.55
N GLY A 10 -23.72 13.23 -65.68
CA GLY A 10 -25.00 12.77 -65.13
C GLY A 10 -25.30 13.12 -63.67
N ASP A 11 -25.95 14.26 -63.46
CA ASP A 11 -26.63 14.70 -62.23
C ASP A 11 -27.90 13.86 -61.90
N VAL A 12 -28.48 14.17 -60.72
CA VAL A 12 -29.93 14.22 -60.37
C VAL A 12 -30.40 13.22 -59.30
N GLN A 13 -30.73 13.80 -58.11
CA GLN A 13 -31.86 13.59 -57.18
C GLN A 13 -32.33 12.15 -56.87
N GLU A 14 -32.75 11.74 -55.67
CA GLU A 14 -33.64 12.28 -54.61
C GLU A 14 -33.72 11.10 -53.60
N ALA A 15 -34.09 11.14 -52.33
CA ALA A 15 -34.93 12.03 -51.54
C ALA A 15 -34.83 11.61 -50.06
N ALA A 16 -35.13 12.59 -49.20
CA ALA A 16 -35.87 12.50 -47.93
C ALA A 16 -35.29 11.64 -46.78
N GLY A 17 -35.20 12.13 -45.54
CA GLY A 17 -35.93 13.23 -44.93
C GLY A 17 -35.37 13.66 -43.58
N LEU A 18 -35.83 14.85 -43.20
CA LEU A 18 -35.25 15.83 -42.30
C LEU A 18 -35.64 15.62 -40.83
N LEU A 19 -34.73 16.08 -39.97
CA LEU A 19 -34.86 16.57 -38.59
C LEU A 19 -36.26 16.99 -38.09
N ALA A 20 -36.55 16.70 -36.82
CA ALA A 20 -37.23 17.64 -35.93
C ALA A 20 -36.85 17.40 -34.46
N ALA A 21 -36.30 18.43 -33.83
CA ALA A 21 -36.04 18.53 -32.39
C ALA A 21 -37.30 18.97 -31.64
N VAL A 22 -37.48 18.50 -30.39
CA VAL A 22 -38.27 19.17 -29.35
C VAL A 22 -37.58 18.99 -28.01
N ASP A 23 -37.34 20.12 -27.35
CA ASP A 23 -36.79 20.30 -26.01
C ASP A 23 -37.58 19.58 -24.91
N GLY A 24 -36.88 19.09 -23.88
CA GLY A 24 -37.47 18.58 -22.65
C GLY A 24 -36.41 18.17 -21.62
N ASP A 25 -36.05 19.13 -20.76
CA ASP A 25 -35.57 18.97 -19.37
C ASP A 25 -34.93 17.62 -18.98
N SER A 26 -33.60 17.55 -18.95
CA SER A 26 -32.88 16.46 -18.28
C SER A 26 -31.47 16.86 -17.88
N ASP A 27 -31.29 17.31 -16.65
CA ASP A 27 -30.05 16.99 -15.93
C ASP A 27 -30.29 16.89 -14.42
N THR A 28 -31.16 15.96 -14.06
CA THR A 28 -31.11 15.29 -12.75
C THR A 28 -30.96 13.80 -12.98
N ALA A 29 -29.95 13.22 -12.32
CA ALA A 29 -29.73 11.79 -12.13
C ALA A 29 -29.35 10.95 -13.37
N ALA A 30 -28.18 11.22 -13.96
CA ALA A 30 -27.49 10.28 -14.85
C ALA A 30 -26.18 9.76 -14.23
N ALA A 31 -26.25 9.08 -13.08
CA ALA A 31 -25.19 8.16 -12.60
C ALA A 31 -25.67 7.28 -11.43
N SER A 32 -26.84 6.62 -11.55
CA SER A 32 -27.23 5.62 -10.54
C SER A 32 -28.22 4.56 -11.06
N LEU A 33 -27.95 3.99 -12.25
CA LEU A 33 -28.76 2.88 -12.81
C LEU A 33 -27.93 1.74 -13.40
N LEU A 34 -26.74 1.47 -12.84
CA LEU A 34 -26.13 0.15 -12.89
C LEU A 34 -25.79 -0.22 -11.44
N GLY A 35 -26.80 -0.76 -10.75
CA GLY A 35 -26.60 -1.40 -9.46
C GLY A 35 -25.52 -2.46 -9.59
N ALA A 36 -24.63 -2.49 -8.61
CA ALA A 36 -23.51 -3.40 -8.49
C ALA A 36 -23.87 -4.80 -9.00
N PHE A 37 -23.34 -5.18 -10.17
CA PHE A 37 -23.19 -6.58 -10.49
C PHE A 37 -22.11 -7.08 -9.55
N ASP A 38 -22.56 -7.70 -8.46
CA ASP A 38 -21.67 -8.41 -7.56
C ASP A 38 -21.16 -9.64 -8.33
N VAL A 39 -20.01 -9.44 -8.99
CA VAL A 39 -19.30 -10.45 -9.77
C VAL A 39 -18.97 -11.65 -8.89
N ASP A 40 -18.76 -11.45 -7.60
CA ASP A 40 -18.49 -12.52 -6.65
C ASP A 40 -19.75 -13.36 -6.39
N THR A 41 -20.92 -12.73 -6.29
CA THR A 41 -22.21 -13.44 -6.18
C THR A 41 -22.56 -14.23 -7.46
N ILE A 42 -22.26 -13.68 -8.65
CA ILE A 42 -22.49 -14.37 -9.93
C ILE A 42 -21.52 -15.54 -10.10
N ALA A 43 -20.23 -15.33 -9.79
CA ALA A 43 -19.21 -16.37 -9.83
C ALA A 43 -19.52 -17.50 -8.83
N ALA A 44 -19.95 -17.16 -7.61
CA ALA A 44 -20.36 -18.15 -6.62
C ALA A 44 -21.55 -18.99 -7.09
N ARG A 45 -22.51 -18.38 -7.79
CA ARG A 45 -23.69 -19.07 -8.32
C ARG A 45 -23.36 -20.01 -9.48
N GLU A 46 -22.55 -19.58 -10.43
CA GLU A 46 -22.10 -20.46 -11.53
C GLU A 46 -21.26 -21.63 -11.04
N VAL A 47 -20.35 -21.39 -10.08
CA VAL A 47 -19.56 -22.44 -9.45
C VAL A 47 -20.45 -23.42 -8.69
N ALA A 48 -21.47 -22.94 -7.98
CA ALA A 48 -22.45 -23.80 -7.30
C ALA A 48 -23.26 -24.66 -8.28
N ASP A 49 -23.67 -24.12 -9.42
CA ASP A 49 -24.42 -24.87 -10.44
C ASP A 49 -23.54 -25.96 -11.10
N ILE A 50 -22.25 -25.66 -11.34
CA ILE A 50 -21.27 -26.66 -11.84
C ILE A 50 -21.04 -27.77 -10.83
N ILE A 51 -20.80 -27.43 -9.56
CA ILE A 51 -20.60 -28.40 -8.48
C ILE A 51 -21.86 -29.26 -8.32
N THR A 52 -23.04 -28.66 -8.36
CA THR A 52 -24.33 -29.36 -8.26
C THR A 52 -24.54 -30.30 -9.44
N GLY A 53 -24.21 -29.88 -10.67
CA GLY A 53 -24.28 -30.73 -11.86
C GLY A 53 -23.33 -31.93 -11.83
N ILE A 54 -22.11 -31.74 -11.30
CA ILE A 54 -21.14 -32.82 -11.10
C ILE A 54 -21.65 -33.82 -10.05
N ILE A 55 -22.16 -33.32 -8.91
CA ILE A 55 -22.72 -34.15 -7.84
C ILE A 55 -23.95 -34.94 -8.32
N ALA A 56 -24.82 -34.32 -9.11
CA ALA A 56 -26.01 -34.96 -9.67
C ALA A 56 -25.68 -36.10 -10.65
N GLY A 57 -24.52 -36.04 -11.31
CA GLY A 57 -24.01 -37.11 -12.18
C GLY A 57 -23.33 -38.27 -11.44
N MET A 58 -23.02 -38.12 -10.14
CA MET A 58 -22.37 -39.15 -9.33
C MET A 58 -23.41 -40.02 -8.62
N THR A 59 -23.20 -41.34 -8.61
CA THR A 59 -24.01 -42.22 -7.76
C THR A 59 -23.65 -42.03 -6.29
N LYS A 60 -24.60 -42.31 -5.40
CA LYS A 60 -24.38 -42.27 -3.94
C LYS A 60 -23.16 -43.09 -3.52
N GLU A 61 -22.93 -44.28 -4.09
CA GLU A 61 -21.74 -45.08 -3.76
C GLU A 61 -20.44 -44.46 -4.29
N ALA A 62 -20.48 -43.74 -5.41
CA ALA A 62 -19.30 -43.04 -5.93
C ALA A 62 -18.95 -41.84 -5.04
N LEU A 63 -19.97 -41.14 -4.53
CA LEU A 63 -19.84 -40.03 -3.59
C LEU A 63 -19.27 -40.51 -2.23
N GLU A 64 -19.83 -41.58 -1.66
CA GLU A 64 -19.35 -42.15 -0.38
C GLU A 64 -17.92 -42.68 -0.46
N ARG A 65 -17.50 -43.20 -1.62
CA ARG A 65 -16.11 -43.62 -1.86
C ARG A 65 -15.15 -42.44 -2.03
N ALA A 66 -15.64 -41.33 -2.57
CA ALA A 66 -14.84 -40.12 -2.78
C ALA A 66 -14.72 -39.26 -1.51
N LEU A 67 -15.78 -39.21 -0.69
CA LEU A 67 -15.89 -38.46 0.56
C LEU A 67 -15.80 -39.39 1.77
N THR A 68 -14.65 -40.04 1.93
CA THR A 68 -14.36 -40.75 3.19
C THR A 68 -14.30 -39.75 4.36
N PRO A 69 -14.62 -40.17 5.60
CA PRO A 69 -14.56 -39.30 6.77
C PRO A 69 -13.21 -38.57 6.92
N GLU A 70 -12.10 -39.27 6.68
CA GLU A 70 -10.75 -38.71 6.70
C GLU A 70 -10.56 -37.59 5.64
N ARG A 71 -11.15 -37.74 4.45
CA ARG A 71 -11.08 -36.71 3.40
C ARG A 71 -11.94 -35.50 3.73
N VAL A 72 -13.09 -35.71 4.34
CA VAL A 72 -13.96 -34.62 4.81
C VAL A 72 -13.26 -33.82 5.91
N GLU A 73 -12.65 -34.48 6.90
CA GLU A 73 -11.87 -33.81 7.95
C GLU A 73 -10.68 -33.04 7.38
N LEU A 74 -9.95 -33.61 6.41
CA LEU A 74 -8.84 -32.92 5.74
C LEU A 74 -9.30 -31.67 4.97
N ILE A 75 -10.45 -31.74 4.30
CA ILE A 75 -11.04 -30.60 3.58
C ILE A 75 -11.49 -29.52 4.57
N GLN A 76 -12.13 -29.91 5.68
CA GLN A 76 -12.54 -28.99 6.74
C GLN A 76 -11.35 -28.30 7.39
N ALA A 77 -10.33 -29.05 7.82
CA ALA A 77 -9.11 -28.48 8.41
C ALA A 77 -8.39 -27.52 7.45
N ARG A 78 -8.38 -27.80 6.14
CA ARG A 78 -7.83 -26.90 5.12
C ARG A 78 -8.68 -25.64 4.95
N ALA A 79 -10.01 -25.77 4.97
CA ALA A 79 -10.93 -24.65 4.89
C ALA A 79 -10.81 -23.76 6.13
N GLU A 80 -10.77 -24.34 7.33
CA GLU A 80 -10.52 -23.63 8.59
C GLU A 80 -9.18 -22.91 8.58
N ALA A 81 -8.10 -23.55 8.13
CA ALA A 81 -6.79 -22.91 8.02
C ALA A 81 -6.72 -21.82 6.93
N ALA A 82 -7.54 -21.90 5.88
CA ALA A 82 -7.66 -20.85 4.87
C ALA A 82 -8.45 -19.65 5.41
N VAL A 83 -9.57 -19.91 6.08
CA VAL A 83 -10.41 -18.91 6.73
C VAL A 83 -9.64 -18.17 7.84
N GLN A 84 -8.89 -18.90 8.67
CA GLN A 84 -8.04 -18.31 9.70
C GLN A 84 -6.97 -17.39 9.09
N ARG A 85 -6.33 -17.80 7.99
CA ARG A 85 -5.35 -16.97 7.28
C ARG A 85 -5.98 -15.71 6.69
N SER A 86 -7.17 -15.81 6.11
CA SER A 86 -7.86 -14.63 5.57
C SER A 86 -8.20 -13.62 6.66
N PHE A 87 -8.59 -14.09 7.85
CA PHE A 87 -8.81 -13.21 9.00
C PHE A 87 -7.52 -12.57 9.51
N GLU A 88 -6.39 -13.29 9.46
CA GLU A 88 -5.08 -12.74 9.82
C GLU A 88 -4.58 -11.69 8.80
N GLU A 89 -4.76 -11.94 7.50
CA GLU A 89 -4.36 -11.02 6.42
C GLU A 89 -5.16 -9.71 6.42
N ASP A 90 -6.49 -9.77 6.62
CA ASP A 90 -7.35 -8.58 6.77
C ASP A 90 -7.13 -7.81 8.10
N SER A 91 -6.40 -8.41 9.06
CA SER A 91 -6.13 -7.81 10.36
C SER A 91 -4.78 -7.10 10.46
N ALA A 92 -4.01 -7.04 9.37
CA ALA A 92 -2.71 -6.38 9.37
C ALA A 92 -2.84 -4.94 9.92
N PRO A 93 -2.19 -4.60 11.04
CA PRO A 93 -2.39 -3.31 11.70
C PRO A 93 -2.01 -2.17 10.76
N THR A 94 -2.91 -1.21 10.60
CA THR A 94 -2.62 0.01 9.82
C THR A 94 -1.45 0.75 10.45
N LEU A 95 -0.45 1.10 9.62
CA LEU A 95 0.70 1.87 10.03
C LEU A 95 0.27 3.30 10.37
N VAL A 96 0.75 3.83 11.50
CA VAL A 96 0.43 5.21 11.91
C VAL A 96 1.11 6.20 10.98
N TYR A 97 2.39 5.98 10.68
CA TYR A 97 3.10 6.76 9.66
C TYR A 97 3.16 5.98 8.36
N GLY A 98 3.18 6.67 7.22
CA GLY A 98 3.24 6.08 5.89
C GLY A 98 4.66 5.65 5.50
N SER A 99 5.68 6.31 6.07
CA SER A 99 7.08 6.03 5.78
C SER A 99 8.02 6.34 6.95
N ALA A 100 9.26 5.85 6.85
CA ALA A 100 10.33 6.21 7.77
C ALA A 100 10.64 7.71 7.77
N ASP A 101 10.55 8.38 6.61
CA ASP A 101 10.69 9.84 6.56
C ASP A 101 9.62 10.51 7.41
N GLU A 102 8.35 10.16 7.21
CA GLU A 102 7.27 10.78 7.94
C GLU A 102 7.41 10.56 9.45
N TRP A 103 7.71 9.32 9.86
CA TRP A 103 7.96 8.97 11.25
C TRP A 103 9.12 9.77 11.85
N LEU A 104 10.23 9.91 11.12
CA LEU A 104 11.38 10.68 11.58
C LEU A 104 11.07 12.18 11.67
N ARG A 105 10.51 12.74 10.59
CA ARG A 105 10.20 14.16 10.42
C ARG A 105 9.19 14.64 11.46
N LYS A 106 8.12 13.87 11.71
CA LYS A 106 7.00 14.29 12.56
C LYS A 106 7.14 13.85 14.01
N TYR A 107 7.83 12.74 14.29
CA TYR A 107 7.91 12.16 15.63
C TYR A 107 9.34 12.03 16.14
N TRP A 108 10.14 11.15 15.53
CA TRP A 108 11.36 10.67 16.19
C TRP A 108 12.39 11.77 16.43
N ARG A 109 12.55 12.71 15.50
CA ARG A 109 13.49 13.83 15.67
C ARG A 109 13.16 14.74 16.85
N TYR A 110 11.90 14.77 17.30
CA TYR A 110 11.43 15.52 18.47
C TYR A 110 11.48 14.70 19.75
N THR A 111 11.41 13.37 19.67
CA THR A 111 11.55 12.47 20.82
C THR A 111 13.03 12.28 21.18
N TYR A 112 13.91 12.07 20.19
CA TYR A 112 15.33 11.81 20.40
C TYR A 112 16.16 13.11 20.39
N ARG A 113 16.08 13.91 21.46
CA ARG A 113 16.67 15.26 21.55
C ARG A 113 18.12 15.29 22.04
N ARG A 114 18.93 14.28 21.71
CA ARG A 114 20.35 14.29 22.07
C ARG A 114 21.10 15.37 21.29
N ARG A 115 22.10 15.97 21.92
CA ARG A 115 22.94 16.98 21.26
C ARG A 115 23.86 16.32 20.24
N VAL A 116 23.84 16.83 19.02
CA VAL A 116 24.70 16.45 17.91
C VAL A 116 25.49 17.66 17.45
N SER A 117 26.77 17.45 17.16
CA SER A 117 27.64 18.48 16.59
C SER A 117 28.94 17.82 16.14
N ALA A 118 29.53 18.32 15.07
CA ALA A 118 30.92 18.01 14.71
C ALA A 118 31.93 18.51 15.73
N LYS A 119 31.55 19.52 16.54
CA LYS A 119 32.40 20.20 17.51
C LYS A 119 32.06 19.73 18.92
N GLY A 120 33.09 19.46 19.71
CA GLY A 120 32.95 19.07 21.11
C GLY A 120 33.16 17.58 21.35
N GLN A 121 33.77 17.26 22.48
CA GLN A 121 33.98 15.89 22.93
C GLN A 121 32.65 15.31 23.43
N GLY A 122 32.30 14.10 23.00
CA GLY A 122 31.11 13.39 23.47
C GLY A 122 29.77 13.75 22.81
N THR A 123 29.76 14.53 21.73
CA THR A 123 28.55 14.74 20.90
C THR A 123 28.53 13.77 19.71
N GLY A 124 27.36 13.20 19.42
CA GLY A 124 27.16 12.30 18.29
C GLY A 124 27.24 13.00 16.93
N ARG A 125 27.43 12.23 15.86
CA ARG A 125 27.34 12.69 14.47
C ARG A 125 25.95 12.47 13.90
N TRP A 126 25.43 13.44 13.17
CA TRP A 126 24.10 13.35 12.56
C TRP A 126 24.09 14.08 11.22
N ARG A 127 23.28 13.59 10.28
CA ARG A 127 23.04 14.25 9.00
C ARG A 127 21.58 14.62 8.84
N ALA A 128 21.31 15.87 8.50
CA ALA A 128 19.97 16.35 8.19
C ALA A 128 19.36 15.62 6.98
N ASP A 129 20.20 15.34 5.97
CA ASP A 129 19.90 14.62 4.73
C ASP A 129 20.25 13.13 4.82
N TRP A 130 19.92 12.48 5.95
CA TRP A 130 20.19 11.07 6.23
C TRP A 130 19.78 10.11 5.10
N TRP A 131 18.74 10.47 4.33
CA TRP A 131 18.22 9.70 3.21
C TRP A 131 19.19 9.59 2.02
N THR A 132 20.29 10.35 2.03
CA THR A 132 21.40 10.21 1.06
C THR A 132 22.35 9.05 1.38
N ILE A 133 22.20 8.41 2.54
CA ILE A 133 23.09 7.36 3.03
C ILE A 133 22.30 6.05 3.21
N ASP A 134 22.55 5.06 2.35
CA ASP A 134 21.82 3.78 2.33
C ASP A 134 21.81 3.07 3.69
N GLU A 135 22.94 3.04 4.40
CA GLU A 135 22.99 2.43 5.74
C GLU A 135 22.06 3.17 6.73
N ALA A 136 22.00 4.50 6.65
CA ALA A 136 21.13 5.28 7.51
C ALA A 136 19.66 5.03 7.17
N VAL A 137 19.32 4.94 5.88
CA VAL A 137 17.97 4.59 5.41
C VAL A 137 17.53 3.26 6.01
N GLN A 138 18.35 2.22 5.86
CA GLN A 138 18.02 0.88 6.38
C GLN A 138 17.85 0.86 7.90
N ARG A 139 18.68 1.61 8.65
CA ARG A 139 18.59 1.70 10.11
C ARG A 139 17.36 2.47 10.58
N ILE A 140 17.02 3.58 9.92
CA ILE A 140 15.85 4.39 10.27
C ILE A 140 14.56 3.67 9.87
N GLU A 141 14.55 2.95 8.76
CA GLU A 141 13.47 2.04 8.38
C GLU A 141 13.26 0.95 9.46
N ALA A 142 14.33 0.29 9.89
CA ALA A 142 14.25 -0.72 10.96
C ALA A 142 13.73 -0.13 12.29
N LEU A 143 14.15 1.09 12.64
CA LEU A 143 13.65 1.82 13.81
C LEU A 143 12.14 2.06 13.71
N TRP A 144 11.67 2.60 12.59
CA TRP A 144 10.26 2.88 12.37
C TRP A 144 9.40 1.61 12.36
N ARG A 145 9.79 0.58 11.59
CA ARG A 145 9.02 -0.68 11.51
C ARG A 145 8.91 -1.38 12.86
N SER A 146 10.02 -1.43 13.60
CA SER A 146 10.01 -2.01 14.95
C SER A 146 9.19 -1.17 15.92
N TRP A 147 9.15 0.16 15.77
CA TRP A 147 8.30 1.04 16.57
C TRP A 147 6.82 0.81 16.30
N GLU A 148 6.41 0.71 15.02
CA GLU A 148 5.03 0.41 14.60
C GLU A 148 4.54 -0.92 15.18
N ALA A 149 5.39 -1.96 15.16
CA ALA A 149 5.06 -3.23 15.78
C ALA A 149 4.97 -3.10 17.31
N SER A 150 5.91 -2.39 17.93
CA SER A 150 6.03 -2.32 19.39
C SER A 150 4.97 -1.46 20.07
N ARG A 151 4.40 -0.46 19.38
CA ARG A 151 3.32 0.38 19.94
C ARG A 151 1.99 -0.37 20.09
N LEU A 152 1.82 -1.51 19.43
CA LEU A 152 0.62 -2.34 19.51
C LEU A 152 0.61 -3.20 20.78
N ASP A 153 1.78 -3.42 21.38
CA ASP A 153 1.90 -4.09 22.67
C ASP A 153 1.58 -3.11 23.81
N ALA A 154 0.48 -3.37 24.51
CA ALA A 154 -0.02 -2.53 25.60
C ALA A 154 0.80 -2.63 26.90
N GLY A 155 1.76 -3.54 26.97
CA GLY A 155 2.59 -3.80 28.15
C GLY A 155 3.94 -3.11 28.05
N LEU A 156 4.96 -3.89 27.67
CA LEU A 156 6.37 -3.46 27.70
C LEU A 156 6.93 -3.20 26.30
N GLY A 157 6.10 -3.26 25.24
CA GLY A 157 6.53 -3.11 23.86
C GLY A 157 7.49 -1.95 23.62
N ILE A 158 7.09 -0.73 24.01
CA ILE A 158 7.94 0.46 23.84
C ILE A 158 9.23 0.39 24.67
N SER A 159 9.18 -0.16 25.89
CA SER A 159 10.39 -0.32 26.72
C SER A 159 11.38 -1.29 26.09
N ALA A 160 10.90 -2.44 25.62
CA ALA A 160 11.70 -3.42 24.90
C ALA A 160 12.23 -2.86 23.57
N TRP A 161 11.41 -2.08 22.86
CA TRP A 161 11.83 -1.41 21.63
C TRP A 161 13.01 -0.47 21.85
N TRP A 162 12.97 0.33 22.92
CA TRP A 162 14.08 1.22 23.26
C TRP A 162 15.39 0.47 23.44
N ILE A 163 15.36 -0.64 24.17
CA ILE A 163 16.53 -1.43 24.52
C ILE A 163 17.08 -2.20 23.31
N ASN A 164 16.19 -2.84 22.54
CA ASN A 164 16.59 -3.78 21.49
C ASN A 164 16.78 -3.12 20.12
N HIS A 165 16.14 -1.98 19.87
CA HIS A 165 16.14 -1.32 18.56
C HIS A 165 16.63 0.13 18.66
N ALA A 166 15.97 0.96 19.47
CA ALA A 166 16.25 2.40 19.48
C ALA A 166 17.70 2.72 19.84
N GLU A 167 18.17 2.28 21.01
CA GLU A 167 19.53 2.59 21.48
C GLU A 167 20.61 1.97 20.57
N PRO A 168 20.57 0.69 20.16
CA PRO A 168 21.59 0.12 19.27
C PRO A 168 21.68 0.81 17.90
N HIS A 169 20.54 1.09 17.25
CA HIS A 169 20.57 1.77 15.95
C HIS A 169 21.01 3.22 16.08
N MET A 170 20.53 3.95 17.10
CA MET A 170 20.94 5.33 17.33
C MET A 170 22.41 5.43 17.75
N ALA A 171 22.94 4.51 18.55
CA ALA A 171 24.35 4.48 18.91
C ALA A 171 25.25 4.31 17.67
N ALA A 172 24.85 3.45 16.74
CA ALA A 172 25.58 3.26 15.49
C ALA A 172 25.49 4.50 14.58
N LEU A 173 24.29 5.08 14.40
CA LEU A 173 24.09 6.29 13.60
C LEU A 173 24.91 7.47 14.15
N LEU A 174 24.91 7.63 15.48
CA LEU A 174 25.58 8.74 16.16
C LEU A 174 27.08 8.54 16.38
N SER A 175 27.61 7.36 16.03
CA SER A 175 29.03 7.06 16.16
C SER A 175 29.89 8.01 15.32
N THR A 176 31.05 8.39 15.85
CA THR A 176 32.03 9.20 15.09
C THR A 176 32.58 8.44 13.89
N GLU A 177 32.62 7.11 13.98
CA GLU A 177 33.03 6.16 12.93
C GLU A 177 31.82 5.51 12.23
N GLY A 178 30.63 6.09 12.40
CA GLY A 178 29.38 5.56 11.86
C GLY A 178 29.07 6.03 10.43
N PRO A 179 27.86 5.77 9.92
CA PRO A 179 27.45 6.18 8.58
C PRO A 179 27.44 7.70 8.36
N PHE A 180 27.43 8.47 9.44
CA PHE A 180 27.48 9.93 9.43
C PHE A 180 28.89 10.48 9.71
N THR A 181 29.95 9.69 9.49
CA THR A 181 31.32 10.20 9.59
C THR A 181 31.51 11.42 8.69
N GLY A 182 32.06 12.49 9.26
CA GLY A 182 32.27 13.76 8.56
C GLY A 182 31.07 14.72 8.57
N ALA A 183 29.93 14.32 9.12
CA ALA A 183 28.76 15.19 9.21
C ALA A 183 29.02 16.42 10.10
N THR A 184 28.45 17.57 9.71
CA THR A 184 28.65 18.87 10.38
C THR A 184 27.39 19.48 10.96
N ASP A 185 26.22 18.88 10.73
CA ASP A 185 24.96 19.35 11.28
C ASP A 185 24.99 19.36 12.81
N GLU A 186 24.38 20.39 13.39
CA GLU A 186 24.36 20.60 14.83
C GLU A 186 23.02 21.12 15.32
N ASN A 187 22.75 20.87 16.60
CA ASN A 187 21.58 21.40 17.31
C ASN A 187 21.98 21.94 18.70
N LEU A 188 21.17 22.85 19.23
CA LEU A 188 21.29 23.31 20.60
C LEU A 188 20.70 22.27 21.59
N PRO A 189 21.06 22.32 22.88
CA PRO A 189 20.46 21.46 23.89
C PRO A 189 18.94 21.55 23.88
N GLY A 190 18.28 20.40 23.67
CA GLY A 190 16.84 20.34 23.56
C GLY A 190 16.30 20.71 22.18
N GLU A 191 17.07 21.10 21.19
CA GLU A 191 16.51 21.20 19.83
C GLU A 191 16.29 19.81 19.21
N PRO A 192 15.34 19.66 18.28
CA PRO A 192 15.18 18.40 17.56
C PRO A 192 16.44 18.07 16.76
N LEU A 193 16.57 16.80 16.35
CA LEU A 193 17.63 16.44 15.40
C LEU A 193 17.48 17.24 14.10
N PRO A 194 18.57 17.75 13.51
CA PRO A 194 18.54 18.41 12.20
C PRO A 194 17.86 17.54 11.15
N TYR A 195 17.17 18.15 10.19
CA TYR A 195 16.39 17.43 9.18
C TYR A 195 16.30 18.26 7.90
N GLU A 196 16.45 17.57 6.78
CA GLU A 196 16.23 18.08 5.44
C GLU A 196 15.26 17.15 4.71
N SER A 197 14.27 17.73 4.04
CA SER A 197 13.24 16.97 3.33
C SER A 197 13.84 16.16 2.16
N PRO A 198 13.48 14.88 2.01
CA PRO A 198 13.89 14.09 0.85
C PRO A 198 13.23 14.59 -0.44
N PRO A 199 13.78 14.22 -1.61
CA PRO A 199 13.14 14.49 -2.89
C PRO A 199 11.74 13.88 -2.98
N ASP A 200 10.83 14.58 -3.67
CA ASP A 200 9.46 14.13 -3.89
C ASP A 200 9.43 12.73 -4.52
N GLY A 201 8.58 11.85 -3.98
CA GLY A 201 8.40 10.48 -4.48
C GLY A 201 9.47 9.48 -4.04
N MET A 202 10.43 9.87 -3.19
CA MET A 202 11.41 8.94 -2.62
C MET A 202 10.80 7.97 -1.59
N PHE A 203 9.81 8.43 -0.83
CA PHE A 203 9.12 7.66 0.20
C PHE A 203 7.61 7.61 -0.07
N ASP A 204 6.93 6.63 0.52
CA ASP A 204 5.48 6.52 0.46
C ASP A 204 4.80 7.76 1.06
N PRO A 205 3.59 8.11 0.58
CA PRO A 205 2.86 9.29 1.05
C PRO A 205 2.61 9.30 2.56
N ASP A 206 2.52 10.50 3.13
CA ASP A 206 2.21 10.73 4.53
C ASP A 206 0.83 10.15 4.91
N ASN A 207 0.76 9.44 6.05
CA ASN A 207 -0.50 9.00 6.66
C ASN A 207 -1.05 10.00 7.68
N GLN A 208 -0.17 10.77 8.31
CA GLN A 208 -0.52 11.82 9.26
C GLN A 208 -0.66 13.17 8.55
N PRO A 209 -1.47 14.11 9.08
CA PRO A 209 -1.56 15.47 8.54
C PRO A 209 -0.27 16.28 8.72
#